data_AF-A0A7V6LGJ8-F1
#
_entry.id   AF-A0A7V6LGJ8-F1
#
_cell.length_a   1.000
_cell.length_b   1.000
_cell.length_c   1.000
_cell.angle_alpha   90.00
_cell.angle_beta   90.00
_cell.angle_gamma   90.00
#
_symmetry.space_group_name_H-M   'P 1'
#
loop_
_entity.id
_entity.type
_entity.pdbx_description
1 polymer ?
#
loop_
_entity_poly.entity_id
_entity_poly.type
_entity_poly.pdbx_seq_one_letter_code
_entity_poly.pdbx_strand_id
1 'polypeptide(L)'
;MAIALILTGCASWTFTPTRESRFINVDAEQLWVEYGREKRTETLPSGLVCTYEGKVRLTLPDGSRRVLYQTLATSGIRYLSANKQYEFIEKAPYCVLRHKGQVVFEGIYRRQ
;
A
#
# COMPACT_ATOMS: atom_id res chain seq x y z
N MET A 1 -44.48 10.84 -13.31
CA MET A 1 -43.39 10.23 -12.52
C MET A 1 -42.12 10.30 -13.34
N ALA A 2 -41.20 11.21 -12.99
CA ALA A 2 -39.91 11.35 -13.66
C ALA A 2 -38.87 10.54 -12.89
N ILE A 3 -38.25 9.58 -13.56
CA ILE A 3 -37.20 8.72 -13.01
C ILE A 3 -35.94 9.58 -12.88
N ALA A 4 -35.51 9.80 -11.65
CA ALA A 4 -34.24 10.44 -11.34
C ALA A 4 -33.09 9.52 -11.80
N LEU A 5 -32.38 9.93 -12.84
CA LEU A 5 -31.06 9.39 -13.17
C LEU A 5 -30.08 9.85 -12.09
N ILE A 6 -29.88 9.01 -11.07
CA ILE A 6 -28.81 9.19 -10.10
C ILE A 6 -27.51 8.85 -10.83
N LEU A 7 -26.83 9.87 -11.32
CA LEU A 7 -25.43 9.82 -11.73
C LEU A 7 -24.60 9.48 -10.49
N THR A 8 -24.44 8.18 -10.23
CA THR A 8 -23.38 7.66 -9.35
C THR A 8 -22.07 7.82 -10.09
N GLY A 9 -21.57 9.05 -10.11
CA GLY A 9 -20.16 9.33 -10.34
C GLY A 9 -19.36 8.74 -9.20
N CYS A 10 -19.24 7.42 -9.15
CA CYS A 10 -18.21 6.75 -8.38
C CYS A 10 -16.90 7.25 -8.96
N ALA A 11 -16.33 8.27 -8.32
CA ALA A 11 -14.95 8.64 -8.50
C ALA A 11 -14.16 7.36 -8.22
N SER A 12 -13.87 6.61 -9.28
CA SER A 12 -12.83 5.60 -9.28
C SER A 12 -11.59 6.39 -8.97
N TRP A 13 -11.20 6.45 -7.68
CA TRP A 13 -9.91 6.97 -7.28
C TRP A 13 -8.89 6.17 -8.07
N THR A 14 -8.41 6.77 -9.17
CA THR A 14 -7.59 6.12 -10.18
C THR A 14 -6.21 5.91 -9.58
N PHE A 15 -6.08 4.82 -8.82
CA PHE A 15 -4.77 4.26 -8.58
C PHE A 15 -4.28 3.71 -9.92
N THR A 16 -3.37 4.43 -10.56
CA THR A 16 -2.71 4.00 -11.79
C THR A 16 -1.44 3.22 -11.42
N PRO A 17 -1.42 1.89 -11.58
CA PRO A 17 -0.23 1.11 -11.32
C PRO A 17 0.85 1.39 -12.36
N THR A 18 2.09 1.41 -11.91
CA THR A 18 3.33 1.57 -12.69
C THR A 18 4.14 0.26 -12.72
N ARG A 19 4.00 -0.57 -11.68
CA ARG A 19 4.48 -1.94 -11.62
C ARG A 19 3.59 -2.72 -10.66
N GLU A 20 3.74 -4.05 -10.68
CA GLU A 20 3.04 -4.95 -9.77
C GLU A 20 4.01 -6.00 -9.22
N SER A 21 3.70 -6.57 -8.06
CA SER A 21 4.45 -7.67 -7.46
C SER A 21 3.52 -8.57 -6.67
N ARG A 22 3.90 -9.84 -6.58
CA ARG A 22 3.19 -10.84 -5.77
C ARG A 22 4.15 -11.42 -4.76
N PHE A 23 3.69 -11.48 -3.52
CA PHE A 23 4.39 -12.13 -2.43
C PHE A 23 3.58 -13.30 -1.92
N ILE A 24 4.26 -14.36 -1.50
CA ILE A 24 3.66 -15.57 -0.93
C ILE A 24 4.25 -15.83 0.45
N ASN A 25 3.41 -16.16 1.42
CA ASN A 25 3.85 -16.56 2.77
C ASN A 25 3.98 -18.09 2.88
N VAL A 26 4.34 -18.56 4.08
CA VAL A 26 4.50 -20.00 4.38
C VAL A 26 3.19 -20.79 4.28
N ASP A 27 2.05 -20.12 4.44
CA ASP A 27 0.70 -20.70 4.35
C ASP A 27 0.14 -20.66 2.92
N ALA A 28 0.97 -20.32 1.93
CA ALA A 28 0.61 -20.14 0.53
C ALA A 28 -0.44 -19.03 0.25
N GLU A 29 -0.69 -18.15 1.23
CA GLU A 29 -1.48 -16.95 1.02
C GLU A 29 -0.71 -15.94 0.16
N GLN A 30 -1.44 -15.15 -0.61
CA GLN A 30 -0.86 -14.20 -1.55
C GLN A 30 -1.19 -12.76 -1.16
N LEU A 31 -0.16 -11.91 -1.24
CA LEU A 31 -0.29 -10.47 -1.19
C LEU A 31 0.03 -9.91 -2.58
N TRP A 32 -0.96 -9.26 -3.21
CA TRP A 32 -0.75 -8.50 -4.44
C TRP A 32 -0.41 -7.06 -4.09
N VAL A 33 0.68 -6.55 -4.65
CA VAL A 33 1.11 -5.17 -4.48
C VAL A 33 1.14 -4.48 -5.83
N GLU A 34 0.28 -3.48 -6.01
CA GLU A 34 0.31 -2.56 -7.15
C GLU A 34 1.01 -1.28 -6.71
N TYR A 35 1.95 -0.79 -7.50
CA TYR A 35 2.77 0.38 -7.15
C TYR A 35 2.37 1.56 -8.01
N GLY A 36 2.14 2.71 -7.40
CA GLY A 36 1.78 3.94 -8.07
C GLY A 36 2.64 5.09 -7.60
N ARG A 37 2.36 6.26 -8.17
CA ARG A 37 3.02 7.51 -7.79
C ARG A 37 2.02 8.51 -7.22
N GLU A 38 2.39 9.14 -6.12
CA GLU A 38 1.67 10.25 -5.50
C GLU A 38 2.62 11.04 -4.60
N LYS A 39 2.85 12.31 -4.93
CA LYS A 39 3.74 13.18 -4.17
C LYS A 39 3.12 13.56 -2.84
N ARG A 40 3.79 13.27 -1.72
CA ARG A 40 3.37 13.69 -0.38
C ARG A 40 4.55 14.27 0.38
N THR A 41 4.28 15.31 1.16
CA THR A 41 5.25 15.97 2.01
C THR A 41 4.87 15.77 3.47
N GLU A 42 5.85 15.38 4.30
CA GLU A 42 5.72 15.26 5.75
C GLU A 42 6.82 16.08 6.43
N THR A 43 6.49 16.71 7.55
CA THR A 43 7.45 17.38 8.43
C THR A 43 7.66 16.51 9.66
N LEU A 44 8.90 16.08 9.89
CA LEU A 44 9.27 15.26 11.04
C LEU A 44 9.33 16.10 12.33
N PRO A 45 9.29 15.48 13.53
CA PRO A 45 9.45 16.20 14.79
C PRO A 45 10.76 17.00 14.91
N SER A 46 11.80 16.63 14.16
CA SER A 46 13.06 17.38 14.08
C SER A 46 12.98 18.67 13.25
N GLY A 47 11.84 18.95 12.61
CA GLY A 47 11.68 20.04 11.65
C GLY A 47 12.13 19.70 10.22
N LEU A 48 12.68 18.49 9.99
CA LEU A 48 13.05 18.04 8.65
C LEU A 48 11.81 17.85 7.78
N VAL A 49 11.81 18.46 6.59
CA VAL A 49 10.75 18.30 5.58
C VAL A 49 11.18 17.24 4.58
N CYS A 50 10.39 16.18 4.47
CA CYS A 50 10.64 15.07 3.56
C CYS A 50 9.50 14.98 2.53
N THR A 51 9.86 14.80 1.26
CA THR A 51 8.90 14.57 0.18
C THR A 51 9.14 13.20 -0.43
N TYR A 52 8.07 12.41 -0.54
CA TYR A 52 8.06 11.08 -1.14
C TYR A 52 7.07 11.03 -2.30
N GLU A 53 7.28 10.13 -3.25
CA GLU A 53 6.41 9.98 -4.42
C GLU A 53 5.81 8.58 -4.57
N GLY A 54 6.14 7.62 -3.69
CA GLY A 54 5.61 6.27 -3.78
C GLY A 54 4.23 6.11 -3.13
N LYS A 55 3.35 5.33 -3.76
CA LYS A 55 2.19 4.72 -3.09
C LYS A 55 2.01 3.28 -3.54
N VAL A 56 1.34 2.48 -2.72
CA VAL A 56 0.96 1.10 -3.05
C VAL A 56 -0.52 0.87 -2.81
N ARG A 57 -1.12 0.00 -3.62
CA ARG A 57 -2.40 -0.62 -3.35
C ARG A 57 -2.15 -2.10 -3.10
N LEU A 58 -2.45 -2.53 -1.89
CA LEU A 58 -2.37 -3.92 -1.47
C LEU A 58 -3.72 -4.57 -1.74
N THR A 59 -3.72 -5.78 -2.28
CA THR A 59 -4.84 -6.72 -2.18
C THR A 59 -4.42 -7.83 -1.23
N LEU A 60 -5.07 -7.88 -0.07
CA LEU A 60 -4.77 -8.81 1.02
C LEU A 60 -5.34 -10.21 0.70
N PRO A 61 -4.95 -11.26 1.46
CA PRO A 61 -5.49 -12.62 1.27
C PRO A 61 -7.01 -12.72 1.38
N ASP A 62 -7.63 -11.88 2.21
CA ASP A 62 -9.08 -11.76 2.34
C ASP A 62 -9.77 -11.01 1.17
N GLY A 63 -9.01 -10.62 0.14
CA GLY A 63 -9.46 -9.85 -1.02
C GLY A 63 -9.65 -8.36 -0.75
N SER A 64 -9.52 -7.91 0.49
CA SER A 64 -9.67 -6.51 0.84
C SER A 64 -8.50 -5.67 0.34
N ARG A 65 -8.78 -4.41 -0.01
CA ARG A 65 -7.79 -3.49 -0.60
C ARG A 65 -7.37 -2.41 0.38
N ARG A 66 -6.09 -2.06 0.39
CA ARG A 66 -5.52 -0.99 1.23
C ARG A 66 -4.58 -0.11 0.41
N VAL A 67 -4.76 1.20 0.47
CA VAL A 67 -3.82 2.15 -0.13
C VAL A 67 -2.89 2.69 0.96
N LEU A 68 -1.59 2.60 0.71
CA LEU A 68 -0.54 3.06 1.60
C LEU A 68 0.41 3.98 0.84
N TYR A 69 1.09 4.87 1.56
CA TYR A 69 1.92 5.93 1.01
C TYR A 69 3.32 5.84 1.58
N GLN A 70 4.30 6.08 0.72
CA GLN A 70 5.69 6.02 1.11
C GLN A 70 5.98 7.08 2.17
N THR A 71 6.79 6.69 3.14
CA THR A 71 7.22 7.53 4.27
C THR A 71 8.66 7.16 4.64
N LEU A 72 9.23 7.87 5.60
CA LEU A 72 10.57 7.60 6.10
C LEU A 72 10.70 6.14 6.58
N ALA A 73 11.83 5.52 6.22
CA ALA A 73 12.23 4.19 6.64
C ALA A 73 13.71 4.17 7.04
N THR A 74 14.06 3.37 8.04
CA THR A 74 15.46 3.06 8.39
C THR A 74 15.99 1.83 7.65
N SER A 75 15.11 1.06 7.00
CA SER A 75 15.47 -0.13 6.24
C SER A 75 14.36 -0.47 5.22
N GLY A 76 14.76 -0.79 3.99
CA GLY A 76 13.82 -1.08 2.90
C GLY A 76 13.00 0.12 2.46
N ILE A 77 11.93 -0.13 1.72
CA ILE A 77 10.94 0.88 1.35
C ILE A 77 9.71 0.68 2.21
N ARG A 78 9.30 1.72 2.93
CA ARG A 78 8.17 1.68 3.87
C ARG A 78 7.00 2.49 3.34
N TYR A 79 5.81 1.93 3.50
CA TYR A 79 4.54 2.55 3.18
C TYR A 79 3.62 2.47 4.41
N LEU A 80 2.87 3.54 4.68
CA LEU A 80 1.87 3.61 5.74
C LEU A 80 0.49 3.96 5.20
N SER A 81 -0.55 3.39 5.78
CA SER A 81 -1.91 3.84 5.51
C SER A 81 -2.14 5.24 6.11
N ALA A 82 -3.10 5.99 5.57
CA ALA A 82 -3.38 7.35 6.04
C ALA A 82 -3.71 7.42 7.56
N ASN A 83 -4.39 6.40 8.08
CA ASN A 83 -4.71 6.24 9.51
C ASN A 83 -3.58 5.56 10.33
N LYS A 84 -2.43 5.29 9.70
CA LYS A 84 -1.24 4.67 10.31
C LYS A 84 -1.48 3.28 10.94
N GLN A 85 -2.58 2.62 10.57
CA GLN A 85 -2.91 1.29 11.09
C GLN A 85 -2.20 0.18 10.33
N TYR A 86 -1.95 0.36 9.02
CA TYR A 86 -1.21 -0.59 8.21
C TYR A 86 0.17 -0.05 7.87
N GLU A 87 1.16 -0.93 7.93
CA GLU A 87 2.54 -0.68 7.54
C GLU A 87 3.01 -1.78 6.61
N PHE A 88 3.44 -1.43 5.41
CA PHE A 88 4.05 -2.34 4.47
C PHE A 88 5.52 -1.98 4.29
N ILE A 89 6.41 -2.95 4.45
CA ILE A 89 7.85 -2.80 4.25
C ILE A 89 8.29 -3.80 3.22
N GLU A 90 8.93 -3.31 2.15
CA GLU A 90 9.53 -4.13 1.11
C GLU A 90 11.05 -4.07 1.19
N LYS A 91 11.68 -5.25 1.19
CA LYS A 91 13.13 -5.45 1.19
C LYS A 91 13.50 -6.46 0.11
N ALA A 92 13.39 -6.03 -1.15
CA ALA A 92 13.72 -6.83 -2.33
C ALA A 92 13.00 -8.19 -2.38
N PRO A 93 13.60 -9.38 -2.13
CA PRO A 93 12.83 -10.61 -2.26
C PRO A 93 11.84 -10.82 -1.11
N TYR A 94 11.72 -9.90 -0.16
CA TYR A 94 10.96 -10.10 1.07
C TYR A 94 10.07 -8.89 1.39
N CYS A 95 8.91 -9.14 1.98
CA CYS A 95 8.04 -8.10 2.50
C CYS A 95 7.43 -8.44 3.86
N VAL A 96 7.07 -7.41 4.60
CA VAL A 96 6.27 -7.48 5.84
C VAL A 96 5.09 -6.55 5.73
N LEU A 97 3.91 -7.05 6.08
CA LEU A 97 2.74 -6.25 6.38
C LEU A 97 2.45 -6.33 7.87
N ARG A 98 2.28 -5.17 8.50
CA ARG A 98 1.78 -5.05 9.86
C ARG A 98 0.42 -4.38 9.87
N HIS A 99 -0.42 -4.81 10.81
CA HIS A 99 -1.64 -4.13 11.20
C HIS A 99 -1.56 -3.85 12.70
N LYS A 100 -1.65 -2.57 13.09
CA LYS A 100 -1.53 -2.12 14.49
C LYS A 100 -0.24 -2.60 15.17
N GLY A 101 0.85 -2.62 14.41
CA GLY A 101 2.17 -3.07 14.88
C GLY A 101 2.37 -4.59 14.92
N GLN A 102 1.32 -5.39 14.72
CA GLN A 102 1.41 -6.84 14.65
C GLN A 102 1.68 -7.29 13.21
N VAL A 103 2.60 -8.23 13.01
CA VAL A 103 2.85 -8.84 11.70
C VAL A 103 1.64 -9.68 11.32
N VAL A 104 1.03 -9.36 10.18
CA VAL A 104 -0.14 -10.08 9.64
C VAL A 104 0.16 -10.76 8.31
N PHE A 105 1.28 -10.40 7.67
CA PHE A 105 1.79 -11.11 6.51
C PHE A 105 3.31 -10.93 6.44
N GLU A 106 4.00 -12.03 6.21
CA GLU A 106 5.44 -12.06 5.94
C GLU A 106 5.64 -12.99 4.75
N GLY A 107 6.26 -12.49 3.69
CA GLY A 107 6.30 -13.24 2.44
C GLY A 107 7.50 -12.93 1.58
N ILE A 108 7.77 -13.86 0.68
CA ILE A 108 8.83 -13.73 -0.31
C ILE A 108 8.26 -13.41 -1.68
N TYR A 109 9.02 -12.68 -2.48
CA TYR A 109 8.69 -12.34 -3.84
C TYR A 109 8.55 -13.64 -4.65
N ARG A 110 7.41 -13.77 -5.33
CA ARG A 110 7.13 -14.88 -6.24
C ARG A 110 7.38 -14.42 -7.67
N ARG A 111 8.43 -14.95 -8.31
CA ARG A 111 8.54 -14.89 -9.78
C ARG A 111 7.40 -15.71 -10.37
N GLN A 112 6.69 -15.11 -11.32
CA GLN A 112 5.67 -15.80 -12.11
C GLN A 112 6.31 -16.91 -12.95
#